data_AF-A0A8S0XV81-F1
#
_entry.id   AF-A0A8S0XV81-F1
#
_cell.length_a   1.000
_cell.length_b   1.000
_cell.length_c   1.000
_cell.angle_alpha   90.00
_cell.angle_beta   90.00
_cell.angle_gamma   90.00
#
_symmetry.space_group_name_H-M   'P 1'
#
loop_
_entity.id
_entity.type
_entity.pdbx_description
1 polymer ?
#
loop_
_entity_poly.entity_id
_entity_poly.type
_entity_poly.pdbx_seq_one_letter_code
_entity_poly.pdbx_strand_id
1 'polypeptide(L)'
;MEVVATVKRQPTLGPAHTAELPIETALTSYLHVLLNANIFEGLSRSAMLQELSHMDRITQLQDEIQQLLMIMSNTIAYLTSRANFLQVSPEIPVTKQRNPEKFDAPDVFEANQKELVTDLIVKAKQIEYLINSLPEPEPEEEQAKRLRTLEDDMTVANAEYIRAVNRAKDLHSQISEVLKMMLEETDGIELKDEGNER
;
A
#
# COMPACT_ATOMS: atom_id res chain seq x y z
N MET A 1 -18.27 54.32 58.84
CA MET A 1 -18.69 54.50 57.43
C MET A 1 -19.74 53.43 57.14
N GLU A 2 -20.72 53.72 56.30
CA GLU A 2 -22.11 53.30 56.52
C GLU A 2 -22.48 51.82 56.26
N VAL A 3 -23.57 51.42 56.91
CA VAL A 3 -24.31 50.16 56.72
C VAL A 3 -25.56 50.46 55.90
N VAL A 4 -25.80 49.72 54.82
CA VAL A 4 -27.12 49.70 54.13
C VAL A 4 -27.45 48.26 53.69
N ALA A 5 -28.72 47.86 53.82
CA ALA A 5 -29.26 46.58 53.37
C ALA A 5 -29.40 46.54 51.81
N THR A 6 -29.81 45.47 51.12
CA THR A 6 -31.19 44.95 51.09
C THR A 6 -31.36 43.74 50.14
N VAL A 7 -32.22 42.81 50.57
CA VAL A 7 -33.37 42.21 49.82
C VAL A 7 -33.17 41.08 48.80
N LYS A 8 -33.86 39.97 49.13
CA LYS A 8 -34.26 38.80 48.32
C LYS A 8 -35.32 39.18 47.26
N ARG A 9 -35.19 38.75 46.00
CA ARG A 9 -36.32 38.64 45.02
C ARG A 9 -36.12 37.50 44.00
N GLN A 10 -37.12 36.62 43.89
CA GLN A 10 -37.54 35.97 42.62
C GLN A 10 -38.36 37.01 41.82
N PRO A 11 -38.51 36.93 40.48
CA PRO A 11 -39.38 35.96 39.75
C PRO A 11 -38.61 35.34 38.54
N THR A 12 -39.14 34.71 37.48
CA THR A 12 -40.50 34.52 36.89
C THR A 12 -40.76 33.05 36.48
N LEU A 13 -41.75 32.79 35.62
CA LEU A 13 -42.09 31.50 35.02
C LEU A 13 -42.46 31.68 33.52
N GLY A 14 -42.00 30.78 32.64
CA GLY A 14 -42.53 30.57 31.27
C GLY A 14 -41.91 31.41 30.11
N PRO A 15 -42.16 31.04 28.83
CA PRO A 15 -42.97 29.92 28.33
C PRO A 15 -42.15 28.78 27.68
N ALA A 16 -42.84 27.74 27.21
CA ALA A 16 -42.24 26.58 26.55
C ALA A 16 -41.70 26.88 25.14
N HIS A 17 -40.54 26.31 24.80
CA HIS A 17 -40.13 26.07 23.42
C HIS A 17 -39.80 24.59 23.23
N THR A 18 -40.44 23.99 22.23
CA THR A 18 -40.14 22.66 21.70
C THR A 18 -38.72 22.63 21.14
N ALA A 19 -37.83 21.85 21.76
CA ALA A 19 -36.47 21.65 21.27
C ALA A 19 -36.48 20.57 20.17
N GLU A 20 -36.50 21.01 18.92
CA GLU A 20 -36.23 20.16 17.77
C GLU A 20 -34.77 19.70 17.80
N LEU A 21 -34.53 18.39 17.63
CA LEU A 21 -33.18 17.83 17.58
C LEU A 21 -32.55 18.14 16.20
N PRO A 22 -31.36 18.80 16.14
CA PRO A 22 -30.80 19.26 14.88
C PRO A 22 -30.23 18.12 14.04
N ILE A 23 -30.77 17.97 12.84
CA ILE A 23 -30.41 16.95 11.83
C ILE A 23 -28.92 17.02 11.43
N GLU A 24 -28.29 18.19 11.58
CA GLU A 24 -26.86 18.39 11.32
C GLU A 24 -25.95 17.45 12.13
N THR A 25 -26.29 17.13 13.38
CA THR A 25 -25.44 16.27 14.22
C THR A 25 -25.38 14.83 13.68
N ALA A 26 -26.49 14.34 13.12
CA ALA A 26 -26.54 13.04 12.47
C ALA A 26 -25.75 13.02 11.16
N LEU A 27 -25.87 14.08 10.34
CA LEU A 27 -25.11 14.21 9.09
C LEU A 27 -23.60 14.28 9.33
N THR A 28 -23.15 15.00 10.36
CA THR A 28 -21.72 15.06 10.69
C THR A 28 -21.18 13.71 11.14
N SER A 29 -21.93 12.96 11.95
CA SER A 29 -21.55 11.61 12.37
C SER A 29 -21.53 10.63 11.19
N TYR A 30 -22.48 10.74 10.25
CA TYR A 30 -22.56 9.88 9.07
C TYR A 30 -21.41 10.18 8.08
N LEU A 31 -21.08 11.46 7.86
CA LEU A 31 -19.90 11.88 7.08
C LEU A 31 -18.60 11.35 7.70
N HIS A 32 -18.45 11.39 9.03
CA HIS A 32 -17.26 10.88 9.70
C HIS A 32 -17.14 9.35 9.59
N VAL A 33 -18.25 8.61 9.66
CA VAL A 33 -18.27 7.15 9.41
C VAL A 33 -17.92 6.83 7.96
N LEU A 34 -18.48 7.55 6.98
CA LEU A 34 -18.17 7.34 5.56
C LEU A 34 -16.72 7.73 5.19
N LEU A 35 -16.17 8.79 5.78
CA LEU A 35 -14.75 9.14 5.61
C LEU A 35 -13.85 8.03 6.14
N ASN A 36 -14.12 7.54 7.36
CA ASN A 36 -13.33 6.48 7.98
C ASN A 36 -13.43 5.16 7.22
N ALA A 37 -14.60 4.81 6.68
CA ALA A 37 -14.77 3.63 5.84
C ALA A 37 -13.95 3.71 4.54
N ASN A 38 -14.05 4.82 3.80
CA ASN A 38 -13.26 5.03 2.58
C ASN A 38 -11.74 5.10 2.84
N ILE A 39 -11.33 5.68 3.97
CA ILE A 39 -9.91 5.71 4.37
C ILE A 39 -9.41 4.31 4.72
N PHE A 40 -10.20 3.50 5.41
CA PHE A 40 -9.84 2.13 5.79
C PHE A 40 -9.81 1.18 4.57
N GLU A 41 -10.78 1.27 3.65
CA GLU A 41 -10.72 0.55 2.37
C GLU A 41 -9.52 1.00 1.52
N GLY A 42 -9.24 2.30 1.45
CA GLY A 42 -8.07 2.84 0.74
C GLY A 42 -6.75 2.30 1.29
N LEU A 43 -6.59 2.25 2.62
CA LEU A 43 -5.44 1.69 3.30
C LEU A 43 -5.31 0.17 3.05
N SER A 44 -6.39 -0.60 3.22
CA SER A 44 -6.40 -2.04 2.98
C SER A 44 -6.07 -2.38 1.51
N ARG A 45 -6.63 -1.61 0.57
CA ARG A 45 -6.33 -1.74 -0.86
C ARG A 45 -4.88 -1.38 -1.19
N SER A 46 -4.31 -0.36 -0.54
CA SER A 46 -2.90 -0.01 -0.71
C SER A 46 -1.96 -1.09 -0.15
N ALA A 47 -2.31 -1.71 0.99
CA ALA A 47 -1.56 -2.81 1.58
C ALA A 47 -1.58 -4.06 0.69
N MET A 48 -2.75 -4.47 0.19
CA MET A 48 -2.86 -5.59 -0.78
C MET A 48 -2.10 -5.30 -2.09
N LEU A 49 -2.21 -4.08 -2.63
CA LEU A 49 -1.47 -3.71 -3.84
C LEU A 49 0.04 -3.66 -3.61
N GLN A 50 0.50 -3.36 -2.39
CA GLN A 50 1.91 -3.39 -2.03
C GLN A 50 2.44 -4.83 -1.90
N GLU A 51 1.63 -5.78 -1.40
CA GLU A 51 1.98 -7.22 -1.44
C GLU A 51 2.00 -7.77 -2.87
N LEU A 52 1.06 -7.36 -3.72
CA LEU A 52 0.98 -7.78 -5.14
C LEU A 52 2.01 -7.10 -6.06
N SER A 53 2.53 -5.93 -5.69
CA SER A 53 3.50 -5.15 -6.48
C SER A 53 4.95 -5.43 -6.12
N HIS A 54 5.22 -6.03 -4.95
CA HIS A 54 6.56 -6.46 -4.60
C HIS A 54 6.85 -7.77 -5.33
N MET A 55 8.07 -7.93 -5.87
CA MET A 55 8.50 -9.25 -6.33
C MET A 55 8.41 -10.20 -5.14
N ASP A 56 7.85 -11.40 -5.34
CA ASP A 56 7.66 -12.39 -4.28
C ASP A 56 8.95 -12.52 -3.46
N ARG A 57 8.85 -12.38 -2.13
CA ARG A 57 10.02 -12.33 -1.24
C ARG A 57 10.82 -13.63 -1.29
N ILE A 58 10.19 -14.76 -1.61
CA ILE A 58 10.88 -16.04 -1.80
C ILE A 58 11.70 -16.00 -3.09
N THR A 59 11.09 -15.56 -4.21
CA THR A 59 11.80 -15.35 -5.49
C THR A 59 12.95 -14.34 -5.36
N GLN A 60 12.75 -13.24 -4.63
CA GLN A 60 13.81 -12.25 -4.35
C GLN A 60 14.96 -12.84 -3.52
N LEU A 61 14.65 -13.64 -2.49
CA LEU A 61 15.65 -14.32 -1.68
C LEU A 61 16.46 -15.32 -2.51
N GLN A 62 15.81 -16.04 -3.42
CA GLN A 62 16.48 -16.95 -4.37
C GLN A 62 17.48 -16.18 -5.24
N ASP A 63 17.10 -15.05 -5.82
CA ASP A 63 17.96 -14.24 -6.68
C ASP A 63 19.16 -13.65 -5.91
N GLU A 64 18.96 -13.17 -4.67
CA GLU A 64 20.08 -12.67 -3.85
C GLU A 64 21.04 -13.78 -3.42
N ILE A 65 20.56 -14.98 -3.10
CA ILE A 65 21.41 -16.16 -2.83
C ILE A 65 22.22 -16.53 -4.08
N GLN A 66 21.59 -16.51 -5.27
CA GLN A 66 22.28 -16.81 -6.53
C GLN A 66 23.34 -15.75 -6.87
N GLN A 67 23.06 -14.46 -6.60
CA GLN A 67 24.04 -13.38 -6.72
C GLN A 67 25.22 -13.57 -5.75
N LEU A 68 24.97 -13.92 -4.47
CA LEU A 68 26.03 -14.20 -3.50
C LEU A 68 26.95 -15.34 -3.97
N LEU A 69 26.39 -16.44 -4.46
CA LEU A 69 27.15 -17.57 -5.02
C LEU A 69 28.01 -17.14 -6.22
N MET A 70 27.46 -16.28 -7.10
CA MET A 70 28.19 -15.75 -8.25
C MET A 70 29.34 -14.81 -7.83
N ILE A 71 29.12 -13.93 -6.85
CA ILE A 71 30.16 -13.05 -6.28
C ILE A 71 31.28 -13.88 -5.64
N MET A 72 30.95 -14.95 -4.90
CA MET A 72 31.97 -15.85 -4.33
C MET A 72 32.79 -16.56 -5.41
N SER A 73 32.15 -17.09 -6.46
CA SER A 73 32.85 -17.71 -7.59
C SER A 73 33.79 -16.72 -8.29
N ASN A 74 33.31 -15.52 -8.58
CA ASN A 74 34.09 -14.45 -9.20
C ASN A 74 35.25 -13.97 -8.30
N THR A 75 35.04 -13.93 -6.98
CA THR A 75 36.08 -13.60 -5.99
C THR A 75 37.19 -14.65 -5.99
N ILE A 76 36.85 -15.95 -5.98
CA ILE A 76 37.85 -17.04 -6.06
C ILE A 76 38.60 -17.00 -7.39
N ALA A 77 37.89 -16.76 -8.51
CA ALA A 77 38.49 -16.60 -9.82
C ALA A 77 39.44 -15.39 -9.88
N TYR A 78 39.06 -14.25 -9.29
CA TYR A 78 39.89 -13.05 -9.20
C TYR A 78 41.17 -13.32 -8.38
N LEU A 79 41.02 -13.82 -7.15
CA LEU A 79 42.15 -14.09 -6.25
C LEU A 79 43.15 -15.09 -6.87
N THR A 80 42.68 -16.17 -7.50
CA THR A 80 43.56 -17.17 -8.14
C THR A 80 44.18 -16.70 -9.45
N SER A 81 43.45 -15.88 -10.24
CA SER A 81 43.94 -15.39 -11.53
C SER A 81 44.86 -14.17 -11.43
N ARG A 82 44.75 -13.33 -10.39
CA ARG A 82 45.51 -12.08 -10.22
C ARG A 82 46.56 -12.10 -9.11
N ALA A 83 46.61 -13.12 -8.25
CA ALA A 83 47.68 -13.24 -7.26
C ALA A 83 49.07 -13.41 -7.90
N ASN A 84 50.07 -12.75 -7.31
CA ASN A 84 51.48 -12.89 -7.68
C ASN A 84 52.18 -13.96 -6.81
N PHE A 85 53.32 -14.48 -7.27
CA PHE A 85 54.13 -15.40 -6.48
C PHE A 85 54.95 -14.65 -5.42
N LEU A 86 54.85 -15.07 -4.17
CA LEU A 86 55.69 -14.57 -3.08
C LEU A 86 56.92 -15.48 -2.91
N GLN A 87 58.09 -14.89 -2.68
CA GLN A 87 59.31 -15.63 -2.36
C GLN A 87 59.28 -16.05 -0.88
N VAL A 88 59.16 -17.36 -0.63
CA VAL A 88 59.04 -17.91 0.74
C VAL A 88 60.40 -18.11 1.42
N SER A 89 61.48 -18.33 0.65
CA SER A 89 62.85 -18.39 1.16
C SER A 89 63.78 -17.47 0.36
N PRO A 90 64.59 -16.61 1.02
CA PRO A 90 65.55 -15.75 0.34
C PRO A 90 66.70 -16.52 -0.33
N GLU A 91 66.93 -17.78 0.07
CA GLU A 91 68.02 -18.62 -0.46
C GLU A 91 67.69 -19.26 -1.82
N ILE A 92 66.42 -19.26 -2.23
CA ILE A 92 65.95 -19.85 -3.49
C ILE A 92 65.57 -18.74 -4.46
N PRO A 93 66.31 -18.52 -5.57
CA PRO A 93 65.96 -17.53 -6.57
C PRO A 93 64.61 -17.84 -7.24
N VAL A 94 63.80 -16.81 -7.48
CA VAL A 94 62.50 -16.95 -8.16
C VAL A 94 62.73 -17.23 -9.65
N THR A 95 62.55 -18.50 -10.05
CA THR A 95 62.81 -18.97 -11.43
C THR A 95 61.66 -18.75 -12.41
N LYS A 96 60.47 -18.33 -11.94
CA LYS A 96 59.31 -17.98 -12.77
C LYS A 96 58.63 -16.73 -12.25
N GLN A 97 58.63 -15.67 -13.04
CA GLN A 97 57.80 -14.49 -12.83
C GLN A 97 56.53 -14.62 -13.68
N ARG A 98 55.37 -14.25 -13.12
CA ARG A 98 54.10 -14.17 -13.86
C ARG A 98 54.18 -12.96 -14.82
N ASN A 99 53.52 -13.00 -15.98
CA ASN A 99 53.46 -11.82 -16.86
C ASN A 99 52.85 -10.64 -16.06
N PRO A 100 53.48 -9.45 -16.02
CA PRO A 100 52.96 -8.27 -15.31
C PRO A 100 51.53 -7.85 -15.71
N GLU A 101 51.05 -8.18 -16.91
CA GLU A 101 49.66 -7.94 -17.31
C GLU A 101 48.66 -8.86 -16.58
N LYS A 102 49.14 -9.96 -15.98
CA LYS A 102 48.33 -11.04 -15.39
C LYS A 102 48.29 -11.05 -13.86
N PHE A 103 48.92 -10.09 -13.18
CA PHE A 103 48.78 -9.91 -11.73
C PHE A 103 48.54 -8.43 -11.41
N ASP A 104 47.87 -8.16 -10.29
CA ASP A 104 47.67 -6.80 -9.81
C ASP A 104 48.82 -6.37 -8.89
N ALA A 105 49.11 -5.07 -8.86
CA ALA A 105 50.05 -4.51 -7.89
C ALA A 105 49.54 -4.76 -6.45
N PRO A 106 50.42 -4.99 -5.46
CA PRO A 106 49.98 -5.46 -4.13
C PRO A 106 49.00 -4.53 -3.42
N ASP A 107 49.14 -3.22 -3.62
CA ASP A 107 48.26 -2.17 -3.15
C ASP A 107 46.86 -2.23 -3.79
N VAL A 108 46.80 -2.37 -5.11
CA VAL A 108 45.54 -2.55 -5.87
C VAL A 108 44.86 -3.87 -5.49
N PHE A 109 45.64 -4.95 -5.33
CA PHE A 109 45.12 -6.27 -4.94
C PHE A 109 44.55 -6.26 -3.52
N GLU A 110 45.22 -5.60 -2.55
CA GLU A 110 44.71 -5.46 -1.18
C GLU A 110 43.44 -4.58 -1.12
N ALA A 111 43.39 -3.50 -1.92
CA ALA A 111 42.20 -2.65 -2.03
C ALA A 111 41.01 -3.44 -2.59
N ASN A 112 41.18 -4.13 -3.71
CA ASN A 112 40.15 -4.95 -4.35
C ASN A 112 39.70 -6.10 -3.43
N GLN A 113 40.61 -6.71 -2.67
CA GLN A 113 40.27 -7.74 -1.68
C GLN A 113 39.35 -7.19 -0.58
N LYS A 114 39.60 -5.97 -0.08
CA LYS A 114 38.74 -5.32 0.93
C LYS A 114 37.38 -4.95 0.36
N GLU A 115 37.31 -4.51 -0.89
CA GLU A 115 36.05 -4.24 -1.59
C GLU A 115 35.21 -5.50 -1.73
N LEU A 116 35.78 -6.59 -2.25
CA LEU A 116 35.10 -7.89 -2.42
C LEU A 116 34.59 -8.48 -1.10
N VAL A 117 35.38 -8.37 -0.01
CA VAL A 117 34.92 -8.78 1.33
C VAL A 117 33.79 -7.89 1.85
N THR A 118 33.83 -6.59 1.55
CA THR A 118 32.77 -5.65 1.95
C THR A 118 31.46 -5.95 1.23
N ASP A 119 31.49 -6.16 -0.09
CA ASP A 119 30.30 -6.52 -0.87
C ASP A 119 29.71 -7.87 -0.40
N LEU A 120 30.56 -8.88 -0.16
CA LEU A 120 30.13 -10.16 0.39
C LEU A 120 29.40 -10.02 1.74
N ILE A 121 29.92 -9.18 2.65
CA ILE A 121 29.29 -8.92 3.95
C ILE A 121 27.97 -8.15 3.80
N VAL A 122 27.91 -7.18 2.89
CA VAL A 122 26.68 -6.42 2.60
C VAL A 122 25.61 -7.34 2.03
N LYS A 123 25.94 -8.19 1.05
CA LYS A 123 25.05 -9.19 0.47
C LYS A 123 24.56 -10.22 1.49
N ALA A 124 25.46 -10.73 2.34
CA ALA A 124 25.06 -11.65 3.42
C ALA A 124 24.04 -11.01 4.39
N LYS A 125 24.22 -9.73 4.75
CA LYS A 125 23.26 -8.98 5.58
C LYS A 125 21.95 -8.67 4.86
N GLN A 126 21.99 -8.44 3.55
CA GLN A 126 20.78 -8.28 2.72
C GLN A 126 19.94 -9.57 2.73
N ILE A 127 20.59 -10.74 2.59
CA ILE A 127 19.96 -12.06 2.70
C ILE A 127 19.41 -12.29 4.12
N GLU A 128 20.17 -11.97 5.17
CA GLU A 128 19.71 -12.07 6.56
C GLU A 128 18.46 -11.20 6.83
N TYR A 129 18.44 -9.96 6.32
CA TYR A 129 17.26 -9.09 6.39
C TYR A 129 16.07 -9.67 5.62
N LEU A 130 16.29 -10.20 4.41
CA LEU A 130 15.23 -10.82 3.60
C LEU A 130 14.63 -12.03 4.30
N ILE A 131 15.44 -12.90 4.90
CA ILE A 131 14.98 -14.05 5.71
C ILE A 131 14.12 -13.58 6.88
N ASN A 132 14.58 -12.57 7.64
CA ASN A 132 13.81 -11.98 8.74
C ASN A 132 12.54 -11.23 8.28
N SER A 133 12.42 -10.93 6.99
CA SER A 133 11.24 -10.31 6.37
C SER A 133 10.29 -11.31 5.70
N LEU A 134 10.63 -12.61 5.67
CA LEU A 134 9.70 -13.62 5.17
C LEU A 134 8.47 -13.68 6.10
N PRO A 135 7.25 -13.77 5.56
CA PRO A 135 6.08 -14.06 6.39
C PRO A 135 6.27 -15.43 7.06
N GLU A 136 5.90 -15.53 8.34
CA GLU A 136 5.94 -16.81 9.05
C GLU A 136 5.03 -17.82 8.34
N PRO A 137 5.45 -19.09 8.17
CA PRO A 137 4.64 -20.09 7.49
C PRO A 137 3.42 -20.45 8.35
N GLU A 138 2.24 -19.97 7.95
CA GLU A 138 0.95 -20.39 8.52
C GLU A 138 0.77 -21.92 8.29
N PRO A 139 0.21 -22.67 9.26
CA PRO A 139 -0.16 -24.06 9.06
C PRO A 139 -1.19 -24.19 7.92
N GLU A 140 -1.05 -25.22 7.07
CA GLU A 140 -1.93 -25.42 5.91
C GLU A 140 -3.44 -25.43 6.27
N GLU A 141 -3.80 -25.97 7.43
CA GLU A 141 -5.19 -25.97 7.93
C GLU A 141 -5.71 -24.57 8.26
N GLU A 142 -4.87 -23.71 8.84
CA GLU A 142 -5.22 -22.33 9.19
C GLU A 142 -5.27 -21.45 7.93
N GLN A 143 -4.30 -21.62 7.02
CA GLN A 143 -4.28 -20.97 5.71
C GLN A 143 -5.53 -21.36 4.89
N ALA A 144 -5.87 -22.64 4.81
CA ALA A 144 -7.07 -23.12 4.11
C ALA A 144 -8.37 -22.59 4.72
N LYS A 145 -8.42 -22.45 6.06
CA LYS A 145 -9.56 -21.83 6.76
C LYS A 145 -9.66 -20.33 6.45
N ARG A 146 -8.54 -19.60 6.49
CA ARG A 146 -8.45 -18.17 6.16
C ARG A 146 -8.88 -17.90 4.71
N LEU A 147 -8.44 -18.74 3.77
CA LEU A 147 -8.87 -18.66 2.36
C LEU A 147 -10.38 -18.87 2.19
N ARG A 148 -10.97 -19.88 2.84
CA ARG A 148 -12.43 -20.09 2.80
C ARG A 148 -13.21 -18.90 3.37
N THR A 149 -12.79 -18.34 4.50
CA THR A 149 -13.42 -17.13 5.04
C THR A 149 -13.32 -15.95 4.07
N LEU A 150 -12.19 -15.78 3.38
CA LEU A 150 -12.03 -14.74 2.36
C LEU A 150 -12.90 -14.98 1.11
N GLU A 151 -13.11 -16.24 0.70
CA GLU A 151 -14.03 -16.63 -0.37
C GLU A 151 -15.50 -16.35 0.00
N ASP A 152 -15.89 -16.67 1.23
CA ASP A 152 -17.23 -16.37 1.77
C ASP A 152 -17.47 -14.85 1.83
N ASP A 153 -16.52 -14.09 2.38
CA ASP A 153 -16.57 -12.62 2.45
C ASP A 153 -16.65 -11.98 1.06
N MET A 154 -15.87 -12.48 0.09
CA MET A 154 -15.93 -12.03 -1.32
C MET A 154 -17.27 -12.35 -1.97
N THR A 155 -17.88 -13.49 -1.63
CA THR A 155 -19.21 -13.87 -2.14
C THR A 155 -20.29 -12.94 -1.61
N VAL A 156 -20.23 -12.58 -0.32
CA VAL A 156 -21.14 -11.60 0.29
C VAL A 156 -20.93 -10.20 -0.31
N ALA A 157 -19.70 -9.70 -0.35
CA ALA A 157 -19.38 -8.38 -0.89
C ALA A 157 -19.80 -8.23 -2.36
N ASN A 158 -19.60 -9.27 -3.19
CA ASN A 158 -20.05 -9.26 -4.58
C ASN A 158 -21.59 -9.26 -4.70
N ALA A 159 -22.30 -9.99 -3.83
CA ALA A 159 -23.77 -9.96 -3.80
C ALA A 159 -24.31 -8.58 -3.39
N GLU A 160 -23.67 -7.89 -2.46
CA GLU A 160 -24.00 -6.52 -2.06
C GLU A 160 -23.69 -5.51 -3.18
N TYR A 161 -22.54 -5.65 -3.84
CA TYR A 161 -22.16 -4.87 -5.01
C TYR A 161 -23.21 -4.99 -6.14
N ILE A 162 -23.62 -6.21 -6.50
CA ILE A 162 -24.66 -6.45 -7.51
C ILE A 162 -25.98 -5.78 -7.11
N ARG A 163 -26.40 -5.87 -5.84
CA ARG A 163 -27.60 -5.19 -5.33
C ARG A 163 -27.49 -3.67 -5.39
N ALA A 164 -26.32 -3.10 -5.08
CA ALA A 164 -26.08 -1.67 -5.18
C ALA A 164 -26.13 -1.17 -6.63
N VAL A 165 -25.47 -1.89 -7.55
CA VAL A 165 -25.48 -1.60 -8.99
C VAL A 165 -26.89 -1.69 -9.58
N ASN A 166 -27.68 -2.69 -9.21
CA ASN A 166 -29.06 -2.81 -9.71
C ASN A 166 -29.93 -1.66 -9.22
N ARG A 167 -29.91 -1.31 -7.92
CA ARG A 167 -30.63 -0.13 -7.41
C ARG A 167 -30.22 1.16 -8.11
N ALA A 168 -28.93 1.33 -8.42
CA ALA A 168 -28.45 2.49 -9.16
C ALA A 168 -28.97 2.52 -10.60
N LYS A 169 -29.05 1.37 -11.28
CA LYS A 169 -29.65 1.26 -12.62
C LYS A 169 -31.15 1.54 -12.61
N ASP A 170 -31.89 1.00 -11.64
CA ASP A 170 -33.33 1.21 -11.51
C ASP A 170 -33.67 2.69 -11.27
N LEU A 171 -32.93 3.34 -10.37
CA LEU A 171 -33.06 4.78 -10.12
C LEU A 171 -32.66 5.62 -11.34
N HIS A 172 -31.59 5.23 -12.05
CA HIS A 172 -31.19 5.88 -13.30
C HIS A 172 -32.28 5.76 -14.39
N SER A 173 -32.95 4.61 -14.51
CA SER A 173 -34.08 4.43 -15.43
C SER A 173 -35.23 5.37 -15.07
N GLN A 174 -35.63 5.42 -13.79
CA GLN A 174 -36.70 6.30 -13.31
C GLN A 174 -36.40 7.78 -13.56
N ILE A 175 -35.17 8.22 -13.29
CA ILE A 175 -34.75 9.61 -13.59
C ILE A 175 -34.76 9.87 -15.10
N SER A 176 -34.32 8.90 -15.92
CA SER A 176 -34.31 9.03 -17.38
C SER A 176 -35.72 9.11 -17.97
N GLU A 177 -36.67 8.34 -17.43
CA GLU A 177 -38.09 8.37 -17.79
C GLU A 177 -38.73 9.70 -17.40
N VAL A 178 -38.51 10.21 -16.18
CA VAL A 178 -39.03 11.51 -15.74
C VAL A 178 -38.46 12.65 -16.60
N LEU A 179 -37.15 12.67 -16.87
CA LEU A 179 -36.54 13.67 -17.74
C LEU A 179 -37.11 13.62 -19.17
N LYS A 180 -37.36 12.41 -19.68
CA LYS A 180 -37.99 12.22 -20.99
C LYS A 180 -39.44 12.73 -21.02
N MET A 181 -40.24 12.44 -20.00
CA MET A 181 -41.61 12.96 -19.89
C MET A 181 -41.62 14.49 -19.82
N MET A 182 -40.73 15.11 -19.04
CA MET A 182 -40.64 16.57 -18.95
C MET A 182 -40.24 17.23 -20.28
N LEU A 183 -39.37 16.59 -21.07
CA LEU A 183 -39.03 17.03 -22.42
C LEU A 183 -40.24 16.90 -23.37
N GLU A 184 -40.91 15.75 -23.38
CA GLU A 184 -42.09 15.50 -24.23
C GLU A 184 -43.28 16.42 -23.87
N GLU A 185 -43.48 16.79 -22.61
CA GLU A 185 -44.47 17.79 -22.19
C GLU A 185 -44.10 19.21 -22.64
N THR A 186 -42.81 19.54 -22.75
CA THR A 186 -42.35 20.86 -23.20
C THR A 186 -42.57 21.02 -24.72
N ASP A 187 -42.23 20.00 -25.51
CA ASP A 187 -42.47 19.97 -26.97
C ASP A 187 -43.99 20.03 -27.31
N GLY A 188 -44.86 19.59 -26.40
CA GLY A 188 -46.32 19.61 -26.55
C GLY A 188 -46.98 21.00 -26.37
N ILE A 189 -46.25 22.00 -25.89
CA ILE A 189 -46.80 23.34 -25.58
C ILE A 189 -46.67 24.30 -26.76
N GLU A 190 -45.67 24.16 -27.64
CA GLU A 190 -45.45 25.10 -28.76
C GLU A 190 -46.43 24.92 -29.95
N LEU A 191 -47.29 23.89 -29.95
CA LEU A 191 -48.13 23.53 -31.11
C LEU A 191 -49.65 23.77 -30.94
N LYS A 192 -50.09 24.59 -29.98
CA LYS A 192 -51.53 24.80 -29.69
C LYS A 192 -52.06 26.23 -29.74
N ASP A 193 -51.23 27.25 -29.96
CA ASP A 193 -51.64 28.67 -29.87
C ASP A 193 -51.81 29.40 -31.21
N GLU A 194 -51.80 28.69 -32.35
CA GLU A 194 -52.22 29.23 -33.64
C GLU A 194 -53.48 28.52 -34.17
N GLY A 195 -54.67 29.09 -33.92
CA GLY A 195 -55.87 28.56 -34.58
C GLY A 195 -57.28 28.89 -34.05
N ASN A 196 -57.53 29.96 -33.28
CA ASN A 196 -58.91 30.40 -33.05
C ASN A 196 -59.10 31.88 -32.66
N GLU A 197 -58.87 32.82 -33.58
CA GLU A 197 -59.58 34.11 -33.57
C GLU A 197 -60.04 34.55 -34.97
N ARG A 198 -61.36 34.37 -35.20
CA ARG A 198 -62.27 35.18 -36.04
C ARG A 198 -62.21 35.06 -37.58
#